data_AF-A0A3D3P553-F1
#
_entry.id   AF-A0A3D3P553-F1
#
_cell.length_a   1.000
_cell.length_b   1.000
_cell.length_c   1.000
_cell.angle_alpha   90.00
_cell.angle_beta   90.00
_cell.angle_gamma   90.00
#
_symmetry.space_group_name_H-M   'P 1'
#
loop_
_entity.id
_entity.type
_entity.pdbx_description
1 polymer ?
#
loop_
_entity_poly.entity_id
_entity_poly.type
_entity_poly.pdbx_seq_one_letter_code
_entity_poly.pdbx_strand_id
1 'polypeptide(L)' 'MAIAPITQVSGTAVPIPGADIDTDRIIPARFMKCVTFDGLGEYAFYDVRFDPESGEKT' A
#
# COMPACT_ATOMS: atom_id res chain seq x y z
N MET A 1 5.38 18.10 -20.64
CA MET A 1 3.93 18.34 -20.64
C MET A 1 3.45 18.43 -19.20
N ALA A 2 2.54 19.35 -18.89
CA ALA A 2 1.89 19.37 -17.59
C ALA A 2 0.85 18.24 -17.51
N ILE A 3 0.78 17.56 -16.37
CA ILE A 3 -0.25 16.56 -16.11
C ILE A 3 -1.59 17.31 -15.96
N ALA A 4 -2.65 16.77 -16.54
CA ALA A 4 -3.99 17.37 -16.44
C ALA A 4 -4.44 17.50 -14.97
N PRO A 5 -5.16 18.58 -14.61
CA PRO A 5 -5.63 18.76 -13.24
C PRO A 5 -6.71 17.74 -12.89
N ILE A 6 -6.68 17.26 -11.64
CA ILE A 6 -7.77 16.47 -11.05
C ILE A 6 -8.85 17.45 -10.59
N THR A 7 -10.05 17.38 -11.20
CA THR A 7 -11.17 18.28 -10.88
C THR A 7 -12.14 17.72 -9.85
N GLN A 8 -12.28 16.39 -9.79
CA GLN A 8 -13.17 15.71 -8.86
C GLN A 8 -12.72 14.26 -8.65
N VAL A 9 -12.84 13.75 -7.42
CA VAL A 9 -12.65 12.35 -7.05
C VAL A 9 -13.81 11.92 -6.16
N SER A 10 -14.39 10.74 -6.40
CA SER A 10 -15.46 10.16 -5.58
C SER A 10 -15.23 8.66 -5.42
N GLY A 11 -15.46 8.14 -4.22
CA GLY A 11 -15.35 6.71 -3.93
C GLY A 11 -15.48 6.42 -2.44
N THR A 12 -15.44 5.15 -2.08
CA THR A 12 -15.46 4.71 -0.68
C THR A 12 -14.12 5.02 -0.02
N ALA A 13 -14.15 5.77 1.08
CA ALA A 13 -12.97 6.00 1.91
C ALA A 13 -12.69 4.78 2.82
N VAL A 14 -11.41 4.48 3.05
CA VAL A 14 -10.97 3.43 3.97
C VAL A 14 -10.17 4.07 5.11
N PRO A 15 -10.64 4.02 6.36
CA PRO A 15 -9.90 4.57 7.49
C PRO A 15 -8.73 3.65 7.87
N ILE A 16 -7.52 4.21 7.94
CA ILE A 16 -6.32 3.50 8.40
C ILE A 16 -5.88 4.13 9.74
N PRO A 17 -6.04 3.44 10.88
CA PRO A 17 -5.68 4.00 12.18
C PRO A 17 -4.15 4.04 12.39
N GLY A 18 -3.71 5.08 13.11
CA GLY A 18 -2.31 5.30 13.47
C GLY A 18 -1.79 6.65 12.99
N ALA A 19 -0.79 7.18 13.69
CA ALA A 19 0.01 8.30 13.23
C ALA A 19 1.30 7.77 12.56
N ASP A 20 2.03 8.66 11.89
CA ASP A 20 3.39 8.41 11.40
C ASP A 20 3.51 7.13 10.54
N ILE A 21 2.60 6.97 9.58
CA ILE A 21 2.67 5.87 8.60
C ILE A 21 3.91 6.06 7.73
N ASP A 22 4.93 5.22 7.93
CA ASP A 22 6.18 5.25 7.17
C ASP A 22 6.12 4.42 5.88
N THR A 23 7.22 4.45 5.12
CA THR A 23 7.32 3.78 3.82
C THR A 23 7.26 2.27 3.92
N ASP A 24 7.86 1.67 4.95
CA ASP A 24 7.86 0.21 5.12
C ASP A 24 6.49 -0.31 5.55
N ARG A 25 5.73 0.48 6.33
CA ARG A 25 4.34 0.16 6.66
C ARG A 25 3.43 0.22 5.44
N ILE A 26 3.67 1.12 4.49
CA ILE A 26 2.93 1.17 3.21
C ILE A 26 3.35 0.01 2.31
N ILE A 27 4.65 -0.20 2.14
CA ILE A 27 5.19 -1.29 1.34
C ILE A 27 6.57 -1.72 1.87
N PRO A 28 6.69 -2.94 2.43
CA PRO A 28 7.96 -3.40 2.96
C PRO A 28 9.04 -3.50 1.88
N ALA A 29 10.26 -3.03 2.18
CA ALA A 29 11.38 -3.02 1.22
C ALA A 29 11.71 -4.39 0.59
N ARG A 30 11.38 -5.50 1.26
CA ARG A 30 11.58 -6.87 0.73
C ARG A 30 10.80 -7.14 -0.55
N PHE A 31 9.70 -6.45 -0.78
CA PHE A 31 8.89 -6.57 -2.01
C PHE A 31 9.36 -5.62 -3.13
N MET A 32 10.26 -4.68 -2.83
CA MET A 32 10.77 -3.68 -3.78
C MET A 32 11.95 -4.18 -4.62
N LYS A 33 12.21 -5.49 -4.64
CA LYS A 33 13.24 -6.14 -5.48
C LYS A 33 12.75 -6.48 -6.89
N CYS A 34 11.63 -5.91 -7.30
CA CYS A 34 10.99 -6.18 -8.58
C CYS A 34 11.61 -5.35 -9.72
N VAL A 35 11.57 -5.90 -10.93
CA VAL A 35 12.04 -5.21 -12.15
C VAL A 35 10.98 -4.25 -12.69
N THR A 36 9.70 -4.56 -12.47
CA THR A 36 8.55 -3.72 -12.84
C THR A 36 7.69 -3.43 -11.60
N PHE A 37 6.84 -2.40 -11.68
CA PHE A 37 5.93 -2.04 -10.59
C PHE A 37 4.63 -2.87 -10.59
N ASP A 38 4.50 -3.82 -11.52
CA ASP A 38 3.29 -4.62 -11.65
C ASP A 38 3.10 -5.52 -10.43
N GLY A 39 1.87 -5.58 -9.92
CA GLY A 39 1.52 -6.43 -8.77
C GLY A 39 2.00 -5.91 -7.41
N LEU A 40 2.70 -4.76 -7.32
CA LEU A 40 3.11 -4.19 -6.04
C LEU A 40 1.94 -3.82 -5.12
N GLY A 41 0.78 -3.51 -5.71
CA GLY A 41 -0.45 -3.21 -4.96
C GLY A 41 -0.90 -4.36 -4.06
N GLU A 42 -0.59 -5.61 -4.40
CA GLU A 42 -0.93 -6.77 -3.56
C GLU A 42 -0.18 -6.76 -2.23
N TYR A 43 1.01 -6.15 -2.19
CA TYR A 43 1.86 -6.02 -1.01
C TYR A 43 1.64 -4.72 -0.24
N ALA A 44 0.69 -3.87 -0.67
CA ALA A 44 0.33 -2.67 0.08
C ALA A 44 -0.17 -3.06 1.48
N PHE A 45 0.44 -2.46 2.50
CA PHE A 45 0.16 -2.72 3.91
C PHE A 45 0.28 -4.19 4.31
N TYR A 46 1.22 -4.94 3.71
CA TYR A 46 1.34 -6.39 3.90
C TYR A 46 1.41 -6.79 5.37
N ASP A 47 2.29 -6.17 6.16
CA ASP A 47 2.48 -6.49 7.58
C ASP A 47 1.29 -6.11 8.48
N VAL A 48 0.35 -5.31 7.96
CA VAL A 48 -0.91 -5.00 8.64
C VAL A 48 -2.00 -6.00 8.26
N ARG A 49 -1.99 -6.47 7.02
CA ARG A 49 -3.02 -7.34 6.42
C ARG A 49 -2.79 -8.83 6.66
N PHE A 50 -1.58 -9.22 7.01
CA PHE A 50 -1.19 -10.62 7.16
C PHE A 50 -0.45 -10.82 8.48
N ASP A 51 -0.79 -11.91 9.17
CA ASP A 51 -0.09 -12.32 10.37
C ASP A 51 1.30 -12.89 10.00
N PRO A 52 2.39 -12.46 10.68
CA PRO A 52 3.74 -12.84 10.31
C PRO A 52 4.09 -14.30 10.62
N GLU A 53 3.36 -14.99 11.49
CA GLU A 53 3.65 -16.37 11.89
C GLU A 53 2.84 -17.38 11.05
N SER A 54 1.56 -17.09 10.84
CA SER A 54 0.64 -17.95 10.10
C SER A 54 0.56 -17.62 8.60
N GLY A 55 0.87 -16.37 8.21
CA GLY A 55 0.70 -15.88 6.85
C GLY A 55 -0.76 -15.72 6.43
N GLU A 56 -1.70 -15.88 7.37
CA GLU A 56 -3.13 -15.71 7.12
C GLU A 56 -3.52 -14.23 7.16
N LYS A 57 -4.62 -13.89 6.49
CA LYS A 57 -5.15 -12.53 6.52
C LYS A 57 -5.79 -12.23 7.87
N THR A 58 -5.40 -11.11 8.46
CA THR A 58 -5.95 -10.58 9.71
C THR A 58 -7.29 -9.86 9.52
#